data_AF-A0A0L6CME7-F1
#
_entry.id   AF-A0A0L6CME7-F1
#
_cell.length_a   1.000
_cell.length_b   1.000
_cell.length_c   1.000
_cell.angle_alpha   90.00
_cell.angle_beta   90.00
_cell.angle_gamma   90.00
#
_symmetry.space_group_name_H-M   'P 1'
#
loop_
_entity.id
_entity.type
_entity.pdbx_description
1 polymer ?
#
loop_
_entity_poly.entity_id
_entity_poly.type
_entity_poly.pdbx_seq_one_letter_code
_entity_poly.pdbx_strand_id
1 'polypeptide(L)'
;MGPAGGAVSGRGQVSVEQCPDGPLLVRGADTVRDAAGEEHVVRRPVVAVCVCGCSARAPWCDGTHKVRRVRRAEAQLEADG
;
A
#
# COMPACT_ATOMS: atom_id res chain seq x y z
N MET A 1 18.10 12.44 -23.07
CA MET A 1 18.61 12.80 -21.73
C MET A 1 17.62 12.29 -20.69
N GLY A 2 17.78 11.04 -20.24
CA GLY A 2 16.97 10.50 -19.13
C GLY A 2 17.68 10.77 -17.81
N PRO A 3 16.97 10.89 -16.67
CA PRO A 3 17.62 11.17 -15.40
C PRO A 3 18.54 10.02 -15.02
N ALA A 4 19.78 10.35 -14.65
CA ALA A 4 20.74 9.44 -14.06
C ALA A 4 20.12 8.87 -12.77
N GLY A 5 19.86 7.56 -12.77
CA GLY A 5 19.49 6.82 -11.57
C GLY A 5 20.64 6.90 -10.58
N GLY A 6 20.56 7.84 -9.65
CA GLY A 6 21.50 7.97 -8.55
C GLY A 6 21.55 6.66 -7.77
N ALA A 7 22.75 6.11 -7.60
CA ALA A 7 22.97 4.91 -6.82
C ALA A 7 22.54 5.17 -5.37
N VAL A 8 21.53 4.44 -4.90
CA VAL A 8 21.12 4.43 -3.48
C VAL A 8 22.14 3.60 -2.68
N SER A 9 23.14 4.28 -2.12
CA SER A 9 24.10 3.67 -1.20
C SER A 9 23.58 3.76 0.23
N GLY A 10 22.98 2.67 0.75
CA GLY A 10 22.96 2.43 2.20
C GLY A 10 21.81 1.60 2.82
N ARG A 11 22.14 0.36 3.21
CA ARG A 11 21.77 -0.35 4.47
C ARG A 11 20.29 -0.45 4.90
N GLY A 12 19.68 -1.58 4.54
CA GLY A 12 18.44 -2.11 5.13
C GLY A 12 17.66 -2.87 4.06
N GLN A 13 17.51 -4.19 4.19
CA GLN A 13 16.73 -4.95 3.22
C GLN A 13 15.26 -4.52 3.31
N VAL A 14 14.78 -3.81 2.30
CA VAL A 14 13.35 -3.53 2.16
C VAL A 14 12.68 -4.79 1.62
N SER A 15 11.67 -5.28 2.33
CA SER A 15 10.82 -6.37 1.83
C SER A 15 9.37 -5.91 1.71
N VAL A 16 8.72 -6.37 0.65
CA VAL A 16 7.32 -6.06 0.34
C VAL A 16 6.59 -7.38 0.16
N GLU A 17 5.52 -7.56 0.93
CA GLU A 17 4.67 -8.75 0.88
C GLU A 17 3.24 -8.34 0.56
N GLN A 18 2.63 -8.99 -0.43
CA GLN A 18 1.23 -8.75 -0.76
C GLN A 18 0.35 -9.62 0.14
N CYS A 19 -0.51 -9.01 0.96
CA CYS A 19 -1.57 -9.76 1.62
C CYS A 19 -2.72 -10.01 0.64
N PRO A 20 -3.24 -11.25 0.53
CA PRO A 20 -4.45 -11.53 -0.25
C PRO A 20 -5.61 -10.62 0.18
N ASP A 21 -6.27 -10.00 -0.82
CA ASP A 21 -7.34 -9.02 -0.62
C ASP A 21 -6.99 -7.84 0.32
N GLY A 22 -5.70 -7.59 0.52
CA GLY A 22 -5.19 -6.76 1.61
C GLY A 22 -4.18 -5.71 1.16
N PRO A 23 -3.53 -5.05 2.14
CA PRO A 23 -2.49 -4.08 1.86
C PRO A 23 -1.16 -4.75 1.45
N LEU A 24 -0.21 -3.93 1.01
CA LEU A 24 1.20 -4.32 0.93
C LEU A 24 1.85 -4.13 2.29
N LEU A 25 2.43 -5.18 2.86
CA LEU A 25 3.27 -5.07 4.06
C LEU A 25 4.69 -4.72 3.63
N VAL A 26 5.12 -3.51 3.97
CA VAL A 26 6.46 -3.00 3.67
C VAL A 26 7.27 -3.00 4.95
N ARG A 27 8.45 -3.62 4.92
CA ARG A 27 9.37 -3.73 6.06
C ARG A 27 10.69 -3.03 5.74
N GLY A 28 11.24 -2.33 6.72
CA GLY A 28 12.56 -1.71 6.60
C GLY A 28 12.65 -0.52 5.64
N ALA A 29 11.52 0.05 5.21
CA ALA A 29 11.51 1.28 4.42
C ALA A 29 11.63 2.51 5.31
N ASP A 30 12.38 3.52 4.85
CA ASP A 30 12.45 4.84 5.50
C ASP A 30 11.38 5.80 4.98
N THR A 31 11.01 5.68 3.69
CA THR A 31 9.97 6.48 3.05
C THR A 31 9.10 5.65 2.12
N VAL A 32 7.85 6.11 1.93
CA VAL A 32 6.92 5.60 0.93
C VAL A 32 6.46 6.78 0.09
N ARG A 33 6.61 6.69 -1.24
CA ARG A 33 6.08 7.69 -2.18
C ARG A 33 4.70 7.27 -2.66
N ASP A 34 3.73 8.17 -2.60
CA ASP A 34 2.37 7.92 -3.07
C ASP A 34 2.18 8.18 -4.57
N ALA A 35 0.96 8.00 -5.07
CA ALA A 35 0.61 8.22 -6.47
C ALA A 35 0.63 9.69 -6.90
N ALA A 36 0.51 10.63 -5.96
CA ALA A 36 0.67 12.06 -6.21
C ALA A 36 2.15 12.49 -6.21
N GLY A 37 3.06 11.58 -5.87
CA GLY A 37 4.49 11.84 -5.77
C GLY A 37 4.92 12.37 -4.40
N GLU A 38 4.03 12.42 -3.42
CA GLU A 38 4.33 12.89 -2.06
C GLU A 38 5.08 11.81 -1.28
N GLU A 39 6.14 12.20 -0.55
CA GLU A 39 6.95 11.30 0.25
C GLU A 39 6.48 11.27 1.70
N HIS A 40 6.18 10.06 2.19
CA HIS A 40 5.70 9.81 3.54
C HIS A 40 6.77 9.12 4.36
N VAL A 41 7.22 9.76 5.44
CA VAL A 41 8.23 9.19 6.35
C VAL A 41 7.66 7.99 7.11
N VAL A 42 8.35 6.86 7.03
CA VAL A 42 8.02 5.65 7.77
C VAL A 42 8.68 5.70 9.13
N ARG A 43 7.86 5.67 10.19
CA ARG A 43 8.33 5.69 11.59
C ARG A 43 8.24 4.34 12.29
N ARG A 44 7.84 3.29 11.55
CA ARG A 44 7.58 1.95 12.10
C ARG A 44 8.39 0.92 11.31
N PRO A 45 8.91 -0.14 11.94
CA PRO A 45 9.67 -1.18 11.23
C PRO A 45 8.87 -1.87 10.11
N VAL A 46 7.55 -1.88 10.25
CA VAL A 46 6.60 -2.45 9.31
C VAL A 46 5.44 -1.49 9.14
N VAL A 47 5.05 -1.23 7.90
CA VAL A 47 3.88 -0.43 7.54
C VAL A 47 3.01 -1.18 6.54
N ALA A 48 1.71 -0.90 6.56
CA ALA A 48 0.76 -1.45 5.61
C ALA A 48 0.38 -0.34 4.62
N VAL A 49 0.72 -0.51 3.34
CA VAL A 49 0.40 0.43 2.26
C VAL A 49 -0.92 0.02 1.61
N CYS A 50 -1.82 0.99 1.46
CA CYS A 50 -3.11 0.79 0.85
C CYS A 50 -2.96 0.61 -0.67
N VAL A 51 -3.53 -0.49 -1.20
CA VAL A 51 -3.67 -0.70 -2.64
C VAL A 51 -5.13 -0.80 -3.10
N CYS A 52 -6.09 -0.70 -2.17
CA CYS A 52 -7.52 -0.73 -2.51
C CYS A 52 -8.08 0.63 -2.96
N GLY A 53 -7.29 1.71 -2.82
CA GLY A 53 -7.63 3.07 -3.24
C GLY A 53 -8.68 3.79 -2.39
N CYS A 54 -9.11 3.20 -1.27
CA CYS A 54 -10.23 3.73 -0.49
C CYS A 54 -9.89 4.07 0.97
N SER A 55 -8.61 3.99 1.36
CA SER A 55 -8.25 4.41 2.70
C SER A 55 -8.40 5.92 2.85
N ALA A 56 -8.96 6.35 3.97
CA ALA A 56 -8.99 7.75 4.38
C ALA A 56 -7.63 8.24 4.92
N ARG A 57 -6.66 7.32 5.06
CA ARG A 57 -5.30 7.57 5.58
C ARG A 57 -4.22 7.24 4.57
N ALA A 58 -4.55 7.33 3.27
CA ALA A 58 -3.60 7.11 2.19
C ALA A 58 -2.27 7.87 2.47
N PRO A 59 -1.11 7.24 2.22
CA PRO A 59 -0.91 5.93 1.56
C PRO A 59 -1.11 4.72 2.49
N TRP A 60 -1.46 4.90 3.76
CA TRP A 60 -1.53 3.83 4.75
C TRP A 60 -2.85 3.07 4.69
N CYS A 61 -2.83 1.77 5.01
CA CYS A 61 -4.04 0.99 5.18
C CYS A 61 -4.70 1.25 6.53
N ASP A 62 -6.00 1.51 6.52
CA ASP A 62 -6.85 1.72 7.71
C ASP A 62 -7.88 0.59 7.93
N GLY A 63 -7.83 -0.47 7.13
CA GLY A 63 -8.77 -1.59 7.20
C GLY A 63 -10.00 -1.48 6.30
N THR A 64 -10.20 -0.35 5.59
CA THR A 64 -11.37 -0.14 4.71
C THR A 64 -11.52 -1.23 3.63
N HIS A 65 -10.43 -1.86 3.20
CA HIS A 65 -10.46 -2.98 2.25
C HIS A 65 -11.37 -4.14 2.69
N LYS A 66 -11.46 -4.43 3.99
CA LYS A 66 -12.30 -5.51 4.52
C LYS A 66 -13.78 -5.23 4.28
N VAL A 67 -14.22 -4.00 4.56
CA VAL A 67 -15.62 -3.58 4.37
C VAL A 67 -15.98 -3.57 2.88
N ARG A 68 -15.08 -3.07 2.02
CA ARG A 68 -15.31 -3.07 0.56
C ARG A 68 -15.42 -4.48 -0.01
N ARG A 69 -14.65 -5.43 0.52
CA ARG A 69 -14.73 -6.84 0.10
C ARG A 69 -16.12 -7.42 0.39
N VAL A 70 -16.66 -7.20 1.58
CA VAL A 70 -18.00 -7.68 1.95
C VAL A 70 -19.04 -7.10 1.00
N ARG A 71 -19.04 -5.77 0.83
CA ARG A 71 -20.01 -5.09 -0.06
C ARG A 71 -19.91 -5.55 -1.51
N ARG A 72 -18.69 -5.83 -2.02
CA ARG A 72 -18.50 -6.35 -3.38
C ARG A 72 -19.02 -7.77 -3.51
N ALA A 73 -18.78 -8.62 -2.50
CA ALA A 73 -19.29 -9.98 -2.50
C ALA A 73 -20.82 -10.01 -2.47
N GLU A 74 -21.45 -9.17 -1.66
CA GLU A 74 -22.91 -9.02 -1.60
C GLU A 74 -23.48 -8.54 -2.94
N ALA A 75 -22.95 -7.45 -3.50
CA ALA A 75 -23.40 -6.91 -4.78
C ALA A 75 -23.25 -7.89 -5.95
N GLN A 76 -22.22 -8.75 -5.91
CA GLN A 76 -22.02 -9.78 -6.93
C GLN A 76 -23.10 -10.86 -6.84
N LEU A 77 -23.42 -11.33 -5.62
CA LEU A 77 -24.49 -12.31 -5.40
C LEU A 77 -25.87 -11.80 -5.86
N GLU A 78 -26.15 -10.51 -5.67
CA GLU A 78 -27.38 -9.88 -6.16
C GLU A 78 -27.41 -9.74 -7.69
N ALA A 79 -26.26 -9.52 -8.32
CA ALA A 79 -26.19 -9.37 -9.78
C ALA A 79 -26.25 -10.71 -10.54
N ASP A 80 -25.85 -11.80 -9.89
CA ASP A 80 -25.86 -13.16 -10.46
C ASP A 80 -27.22 -13.89 -10.26
N GLY A 81 -28.20 -13.27 -9.61
CA GLY A 81 -29.54 -13.81 -9.34
C GLY A 81 -30.64 -13.15 -10.19
#